data_AF-A0AAN6L9G7-F1
#
_entry.id   AF-A0AAN6L9G7-F1
#
_cell.length_a   1.000
_cell.length_b   1.000
_cell.length_c   1.000
_cell.angle_alpha   90.00
_cell.angle_beta   90.00
_cell.angle_gamma   90.00
#
_symmetry.space_group_name_H-M   'P 1'
#
loop_
_entity.id
_entity.type
_entity.pdbx_description
1 polymer ?
#
loop_
_entity_poly.entity_id
_entity_poly.type
_entity_poly.pdbx_seq_one_letter_code
_entity_poly.pdbx_strand_id
1 'polypeptide(L)'
;MADSQHSGKVEPPNTEAISAEPRLQTDGPAPLEEKNGSESDKEEKGHVPHVLVPHPCFPALPEYKPPTFLRNIGWGITQLISAVISSTVLGVVITLSVTKLCFVWLGETLLGLLGRHPDKKRPFWEVELKNKRERKEQIKAWEDRKKRTQVESGGGREEQSTGTGVAYEPTEGGKDRLIRDIGYYARRVGLDGEMFKVQTEDGFLLDLWHVYNPKEYTSLPEKDRKPIPYAELLSKSRPPPAAGDRKYPVLLIPGILQTAGVYCSNDEDSFAFYLAKSGYDVWLGTNRCGYKPENTSMTPSNPRHWSWTVQHMGSFDLPALIQRVLYETSFEKLGLVGHSQGTAQTLIALSKNQRPDLAEKISVFCALAPAAYAGSLADIITFRLIRLFPPAIFRFLFGIHAFIPTMMVVANILPPWLYSNLAWLFISFLFNWSDRLIDRTLRQRGFLFSPLYISAENLNWWVGRGGFTGEKCILNRREESEREELEDARKTAKDPGVIEEQAWFDARAPPMAFWVGGSDYLCDGLRLLRRLENGREPHLKVAHTRVIEEYDHVDVIWAVDAVEKVGREVRDVIWKSVDEGVRGGCREVRIDG
;
A
#
# COMPACT_ATOMS: atom_id res chain seq x y z
N MET A 1 -4.84 -54.08 72.46
CA MET A 1 -4.89 -55.30 71.61
C MET A 1 -4.01 -54.96 70.41
N ALA A 2 -2.79 -55.46 70.27
CA ALA A 2 -2.35 -56.88 70.29
C ALA A 2 -2.98 -57.65 69.12
N ASP A 3 -2.25 -58.34 68.22
CA ASP A 3 -0.77 -58.50 68.05
C ASP A 3 -0.49 -59.09 66.64
N SER A 4 0.72 -59.29 66.06
CA SER A 4 2.13 -59.19 66.50
C SER A 4 3.10 -59.03 65.29
N GLN A 5 4.42 -59.17 65.49
CA GLN A 5 5.49 -59.31 64.47
C GLN A 5 5.56 -60.79 63.96
N HIS A 6 6.41 -61.30 63.03
CA HIS A 6 7.61 -60.83 62.31
C HIS A 6 7.98 -61.84 61.15
N SER A 7 8.81 -61.45 60.16
CA SER A 7 9.53 -62.33 59.19
C SER A 7 8.69 -63.18 58.19
N GLY A 8 9.21 -63.76 57.08
CA GLY A 8 10.58 -63.85 56.55
C GLY A 8 10.67 -64.41 55.09
N LYS A 9 11.90 -64.53 54.55
CA LYS A 9 12.28 -64.83 53.13
C LYS A 9 11.79 -66.18 52.53
N VAL A 10 11.68 -66.28 51.18
CA VAL A 10 12.43 -67.20 50.24
C VAL A 10 11.86 -67.13 48.79
N GLU A 11 12.64 -67.52 47.77
CA GLU A 11 12.43 -67.43 46.29
C GLU A 11 12.13 -68.81 45.61
N PRO A 12 11.93 -68.96 44.27
CA PRO A 12 11.44 -68.05 43.21
C PRO A 12 10.05 -68.54 42.66
N PRO A 13 9.79 -69.20 41.47
CA PRO A 13 10.52 -69.54 40.23
C PRO A 13 9.87 -69.00 38.90
N ASN A 14 10.13 -69.63 37.74
CA ASN A 14 9.50 -69.41 36.40
C ASN A 14 8.03 -69.95 36.34
N THR A 15 7.18 -69.75 35.31
CA THR A 15 7.39 -69.61 33.83
C THR A 15 6.14 -69.03 33.12
N GLU A 16 6.27 -68.64 31.84
CA GLU A 16 5.20 -68.36 30.83
C GLU A 16 4.25 -67.15 31.11
N ALA A 17 3.94 -66.20 30.21
CA ALA A 17 3.78 -66.07 28.74
C ALA A 17 2.30 -66.01 28.30
N ILE A 18 1.87 -64.82 27.83
CA ILE A 18 0.62 -64.48 27.09
C ILE A 18 0.82 -63.02 26.63
N SER A 19 1.33 -62.80 25.41
CA SER A 19 0.62 -62.61 24.13
C SER A 19 0.23 -61.15 23.86
N ALA A 20 0.83 -60.52 22.84
CA ALA A 20 0.51 -59.16 22.42
C ALA A 20 -0.62 -59.12 21.38
N GLU A 21 -1.46 -58.09 21.45
CA GLU A 21 -2.47 -57.76 20.42
C GLU A 21 -2.01 -56.62 19.48
N PRO A 22 -2.64 -56.42 18.30
CA PRO A 22 -1.85 -56.19 17.09
C PRO A 22 -1.86 -54.77 16.50
N ARG A 23 -0.84 -54.57 15.66
CA ARG A 23 -0.65 -53.61 14.55
C ARG A 23 -1.86 -52.75 14.13
N LEU A 24 -1.56 -51.47 13.89
CA LEU A 24 -2.01 -50.77 12.69
C LEU A 24 -0.82 -49.99 12.07
N GLN A 25 -0.80 -49.86 10.75
CA GLN A 25 0.40 -49.48 9.98
C GLN A 25 0.59 -47.96 9.90
N THR A 26 1.85 -47.54 9.86
CA THR A 26 2.26 -46.23 9.31
C THR A 26 3.43 -46.45 8.36
N ASP A 27 3.16 -46.45 7.05
CA ASP A 27 4.20 -46.56 6.03
C ASP A 27 4.88 -45.19 5.85
N GLY A 28 6.06 -45.04 6.45
CA GLY A 28 6.98 -43.93 6.20
C GLY A 28 8.26 -44.45 5.53
N PRO A 29 8.74 -43.86 4.41
CA PRO A 29 9.97 -44.30 3.79
C PRO A 29 11.19 -43.96 4.67
N ALA A 30 12.11 -44.91 4.78
CA ALA A 30 13.34 -44.77 5.57
C ALA A 30 14.36 -43.82 4.90
N PRO A 31 15.27 -43.19 5.68
CA PRO A 31 16.36 -42.39 5.12
C PRO A 31 17.36 -43.29 4.38
N LEU A 32 17.94 -42.77 3.28
CA LEU A 32 18.99 -43.45 2.51
C LEU A 32 20.39 -42.97 2.91
N GLU A 33 21.36 -43.86 2.69
CA GLU A 33 22.74 -43.82 3.19
C GLU A 33 23.54 -42.59 2.72
N GLU A 34 24.44 -42.09 3.58
CA GLU A 34 25.55 -41.24 3.15
C GLU A 34 26.51 -42.03 2.25
N LYS A 35 26.87 -41.46 1.09
CA LYS A 35 28.04 -41.88 0.32
C LYS A 35 28.85 -40.66 -0.10
N ASN A 36 30.07 -40.57 0.44
CA ASN A 36 31.06 -39.59 0.00
C ASN A 36 31.44 -39.84 -1.48
N GLY A 37 31.32 -38.81 -2.30
CA GLY A 37 31.77 -38.79 -3.69
C GLY A 37 32.06 -37.34 -4.09
N SER A 38 33.34 -37.00 -4.25
CA SER A 38 33.80 -35.64 -4.49
C SER A 38 34.00 -35.38 -5.99
N GLU A 39 33.24 -34.44 -6.58
CA GLU A 39 33.59 -33.92 -7.92
C GLU A 39 33.06 -32.49 -8.19
N SER A 40 34.00 -31.54 -8.23
CA SER A 40 33.92 -30.19 -8.82
C SER A 40 32.66 -29.33 -8.61
N ASP A 41 32.78 -28.30 -7.75
CA ASP A 41 31.78 -27.23 -7.62
C ASP A 41 31.59 -26.42 -8.91
N LYS A 42 30.35 -26.40 -9.40
CA LYS A 42 29.76 -25.25 -10.09
C LYS A 42 28.36 -25.03 -9.53
N GLU A 43 28.25 -24.14 -8.55
CA GLU A 43 26.94 -23.63 -8.11
C GLU A 43 26.25 -22.88 -9.26
N GLU A 44 25.41 -23.59 -10.01
CA GLU A 44 24.40 -22.95 -10.84
C GLU A 44 23.36 -22.33 -9.90
N LYS A 45 23.53 -21.04 -9.59
CA LYS A 45 22.71 -20.29 -8.61
C LYS A 45 21.27 -20.07 -9.09
N GLY A 46 20.49 -21.16 -9.07
CA GLY A 46 19.05 -21.11 -9.22
C GLY A 46 18.42 -20.26 -8.12
N HIS A 47 17.65 -19.24 -8.51
CA HIS A 47 16.89 -18.44 -7.56
C HIS A 47 15.77 -19.29 -6.94
N VAL A 48 15.94 -19.65 -5.67
CA VAL A 48 14.90 -20.32 -4.88
C VAL A 48 13.79 -19.29 -4.59
N PRO A 49 12.51 -19.56 -4.97
CA PRO A 49 11.40 -18.65 -4.70
C PRO A 49 11.21 -18.43 -3.20
N HIS A 50 10.86 -17.21 -2.80
CA HIS A 50 10.63 -16.87 -1.40
C HIS A 50 9.41 -17.63 -0.83
N VAL A 51 9.63 -18.33 0.28
CA VAL A 51 8.58 -19.04 1.04
C VAL A 51 8.05 -18.13 2.13
N LEU A 52 6.75 -17.83 2.10
CA LEU A 52 6.05 -17.09 3.15
C LEU A 52 6.20 -17.80 4.50
N VAL A 53 6.88 -17.15 5.44
CA VAL A 53 7.02 -17.65 6.81
C VAL A 53 5.68 -17.45 7.56
N PRO A 54 5.11 -18.51 8.18
CA PRO A 54 3.86 -18.40 8.94
C PRO A 54 3.99 -17.44 10.12
N HIS A 55 2.91 -16.70 10.42
CA HIS A 55 2.93 -15.71 11.50
C HIS A 55 1.55 -15.59 12.19
N PRO A 56 1.46 -15.49 13.54
CA PRO A 56 0.17 -15.53 14.26
C PRO A 56 -0.84 -14.42 13.92
N CYS A 57 -0.40 -13.29 13.37
CA CYS A 57 -1.29 -12.21 12.88
C CYS A 57 -1.72 -12.39 11.40
N PHE A 58 -1.19 -13.40 10.70
CA PHE A 58 -1.50 -13.70 9.29
C PHE A 58 -1.98 -15.17 9.19
N PRO A 59 -3.25 -15.46 9.55
CA PRO A 59 -3.77 -16.82 9.55
C PRO A 59 -3.78 -17.46 8.15
N ALA A 60 -3.63 -18.77 8.10
CA ALA A 60 -3.56 -19.55 6.87
C ALA A 60 -4.76 -19.30 5.94
N LEU A 61 -4.45 -19.07 4.67
CA LEU A 61 -5.42 -18.77 3.61
C LEU A 61 -6.12 -20.02 3.07
N PRO A 62 -7.31 -19.88 2.46
CA PRO A 62 -8.03 -21.02 1.91
C PRO A 62 -7.32 -21.59 0.69
N GLU A 63 -7.02 -22.89 0.75
CA GLU A 63 -6.48 -23.65 -0.38
C GLU A 63 -7.58 -24.00 -1.39
N TYR A 64 -7.36 -23.62 -2.65
CA TYR A 64 -8.24 -24.00 -3.77
C TYR A 64 -7.54 -25.02 -4.68
N LYS A 65 -8.10 -26.23 -4.74
CA LYS A 65 -7.64 -27.28 -5.67
C LYS A 65 -7.73 -26.81 -7.13
N PRO A 66 -6.88 -27.30 -8.05
CA PRO A 66 -6.86 -26.86 -9.46
C PRO A 66 -8.25 -26.87 -10.14
N PRO A 67 -8.48 -25.99 -11.13
CA PRO A 67 -9.75 -25.91 -11.85
C PRO A 67 -10.14 -27.25 -12.49
N THR A 68 -11.41 -27.58 -12.39
CA THR A 68 -12.07 -28.65 -13.16
C THR A 68 -13.46 -28.15 -13.55
N PHE A 69 -14.10 -28.76 -14.55
CA PHE A 69 -15.41 -28.30 -15.05
C PHE A 69 -16.45 -28.10 -13.93
N LEU A 70 -16.61 -29.11 -13.05
CA LEU A 70 -17.53 -29.04 -11.92
C LEU A 70 -17.12 -28.01 -10.86
N ARG A 71 -15.81 -27.82 -10.61
CA ARG A 71 -15.31 -26.77 -9.69
C ARG A 71 -15.58 -25.38 -10.24
N ASN A 72 -15.36 -25.17 -11.54
CA ASN A 72 -15.61 -23.89 -12.21
C ASN A 72 -17.10 -23.51 -12.16
N ILE A 73 -18.01 -24.48 -12.33
CA ILE A 73 -19.46 -24.27 -12.14
C ILE A 73 -19.74 -23.89 -10.68
N GLY A 74 -19.23 -24.65 -9.71
CA GLY A 74 -19.40 -24.35 -8.28
C GLY A 74 -18.91 -22.96 -7.90
N TRP A 75 -17.69 -22.59 -8.31
CA TRP A 75 -17.12 -21.26 -8.09
C TRP A 75 -17.91 -20.15 -8.79
N GLY A 76 -18.44 -20.39 -10.00
CA GLY A 76 -19.32 -19.45 -10.69
C GLY A 76 -20.64 -19.22 -9.95
N ILE A 77 -21.23 -20.26 -9.37
CA ILE A 77 -22.42 -20.16 -8.52
C ILE A 77 -22.10 -19.38 -7.23
N THR A 78 -20.99 -19.68 -6.55
CA THR A 78 -20.53 -18.92 -5.36
C THR A 78 -20.28 -17.45 -5.70
N GLN A 79 -19.65 -17.17 -6.85
CA GLN A 79 -19.37 -15.82 -7.32
C GLN A 79 -20.66 -15.05 -7.64
N LEU A 80 -21.65 -15.69 -8.26
CA LEU A 80 -22.95 -15.09 -8.54
C LEU A 80 -23.73 -14.75 -7.25
N ILE A 81 -23.80 -15.71 -6.30
CA ILE A 81 -24.50 -15.52 -5.03
C ILE A 81 -23.86 -14.38 -4.23
N SER A 82 -22.53 -14.42 -4.04
CA SER A 82 -21.80 -13.38 -3.31
C SER A 82 -21.82 -12.02 -4.03
N ALA A 83 -21.83 -11.98 -5.36
CA ALA A 83 -22.02 -10.73 -6.11
C ALA A 83 -23.41 -10.11 -5.85
N VAL A 84 -24.49 -10.90 -5.81
CA VAL A 84 -25.84 -10.39 -5.49
C VAL A 84 -25.92 -9.89 -4.04
N ILE A 85 -25.42 -10.67 -3.07
CA ILE A 85 -25.43 -10.29 -1.65
C ILE A 85 -24.60 -9.02 -1.42
N SER A 86 -23.36 -8.99 -1.88
CA SER A 86 -22.47 -7.85 -1.69
C SER A 86 -22.92 -6.58 -2.43
N SER A 87 -23.53 -6.71 -3.61
CA SER A 87 -24.17 -5.58 -4.31
C SER A 87 -25.36 -5.03 -3.54
N THR A 88 -26.12 -5.88 -2.85
CA THR A 88 -27.22 -5.46 -1.98
C THR A 88 -26.70 -4.69 -0.77
N VAL A 89 -25.64 -5.18 -0.12
CA VAL A 89 -24.96 -4.47 0.98
C VAL A 89 -24.42 -3.11 0.52
N LEU A 90 -23.74 -3.06 -0.64
CA LEU A 90 -23.25 -1.80 -1.24
C LEU A 90 -24.40 -0.82 -1.52
N GLY A 91 -25.50 -1.31 -2.11
CA GLY A 91 -26.69 -0.50 -2.40
C GLY A 91 -27.31 0.10 -1.14
N VAL A 92 -27.40 -0.66 -0.04
CA VAL A 92 -27.87 -0.15 1.26
C VAL A 92 -26.93 0.93 1.80
N VAL A 93 -25.60 0.71 1.81
CA VAL A 93 -24.63 1.70 2.31
C VAL A 93 -24.67 3.00 1.47
N ILE A 94 -24.75 2.88 0.14
CA ILE A 94 -24.88 4.06 -0.75
C ILE A 94 -26.21 4.79 -0.48
N THR A 95 -27.32 4.07 -0.32
CA THR A 95 -28.64 4.67 -0.02
C THR A 95 -28.63 5.44 1.30
N LEU A 96 -28.03 4.86 2.35
CA LEU A 96 -27.85 5.53 3.65
C LEU A 96 -26.91 6.75 3.54
N SER A 97 -25.83 6.65 2.74
CA SER A 97 -24.87 7.75 2.52
C SER A 97 -25.52 8.93 1.79
N VAL A 98 -26.31 8.67 0.74
CA VAL A 98 -27.09 9.67 0.02
C VAL A 98 -28.18 10.27 0.91
N THR A 99 -28.84 9.45 1.73
CA THR A 99 -29.85 9.93 2.70
C THR A 99 -29.23 10.88 3.74
N LYS A 100 -28.05 10.53 4.29
CA LYS A 100 -27.25 11.42 5.17
C LYS A 100 -26.92 12.74 4.46
N LEU A 101 -26.49 12.69 3.19
CA LEU A 101 -26.22 13.90 2.41
C LEU A 101 -27.46 14.78 2.25
N CYS A 102 -28.63 14.21 1.92
CA CYS A 102 -29.87 14.98 1.75
C CYS A 102 -30.23 15.76 3.03
N PHE A 103 -30.05 15.17 4.22
CA PHE A 103 -30.25 15.87 5.48
C PHE A 103 -29.21 16.96 5.74
N VAL A 104 -27.93 16.71 5.44
CA VAL A 104 -26.87 17.73 5.56
C VAL A 104 -27.14 18.90 4.62
N TRP A 105 -27.42 18.64 3.34
CA TRP A 105 -27.72 19.65 2.33
C TRP A 105 -28.96 20.48 2.67
N LEU A 106 -30.01 19.85 3.22
CA LEU A 106 -31.19 20.55 3.72
C LEU A 106 -30.82 21.51 4.86
N GLY A 107 -30.00 21.05 5.81
CA GLY A 107 -29.47 21.88 6.90
C GLY A 107 -28.60 23.04 6.43
N GLU A 108 -27.68 22.80 5.48
CA GLU A 108 -26.83 23.82 4.86
C GLU A 108 -27.64 24.85 4.05
N THR A 109 -28.69 24.40 3.35
CA THR A 109 -29.61 25.28 2.60
C THR A 109 -30.39 26.17 3.56
N LEU A 110 -30.91 25.62 4.67
CA LEU A 110 -31.57 26.40 5.73
C LEU A 110 -30.61 27.40 6.39
N LEU A 111 -29.36 27.01 6.65
CA LEU A 111 -28.33 27.92 7.15
C LEU A 111 -28.01 29.04 6.14
N GLY A 112 -27.92 28.72 4.84
CA GLY A 112 -27.72 29.68 3.76
C GLY A 112 -28.85 30.71 3.66
N LEU A 113 -30.11 30.27 3.78
CA LEU A 113 -31.29 31.15 3.86
C LEU A 113 -31.27 32.06 5.11
N LEU A 114 -30.63 31.62 6.20
CA LEU A 114 -30.35 32.41 7.40
C LEU A 114 -29.06 33.25 7.29
N GLY A 115 -28.48 33.41 6.09
CA GLY A 115 -27.26 34.18 5.81
C GLY A 115 -25.96 33.54 6.31
N ARG A 116 -26.01 32.30 6.81
CA ARG A 116 -24.87 31.57 7.40
C ARG A 116 -24.28 30.61 6.38
N HIS A 117 -23.13 30.96 5.81
CA HIS A 117 -22.33 30.05 4.99
C HIS A 117 -21.35 29.25 5.87
N PRO A 118 -21.57 27.95 6.15
CA PRO A 118 -20.67 27.17 7.00
C PRO A 118 -19.26 27.02 6.40
N ASP A 119 -19.17 26.89 5.07
CA ASP A 119 -17.91 26.73 4.33
C ASP A 119 -16.88 27.84 4.56
N LYS A 120 -17.31 29.07 4.88
CA LYS A 120 -16.42 30.19 5.21
C LYS A 120 -15.59 29.95 6.48
N LYS A 121 -15.86 28.87 7.23
CA LYS A 121 -15.09 28.46 8.42
C LYS A 121 -14.05 27.36 8.13
N ARG A 122 -13.89 26.91 6.89
CA ARG A 122 -12.86 25.92 6.53
C ARG A 122 -11.48 26.60 6.46
N PRO A 123 -10.41 26.02 7.04
CA PRO A 123 -9.10 26.67 7.18
C PRO A 123 -8.51 27.23 5.87
N PHE A 124 -8.73 26.54 4.75
CA PHE A 124 -8.18 26.93 3.45
C PHE A 124 -9.20 27.57 2.49
N TRP A 125 -10.35 28.05 2.99
CA TRP A 125 -11.43 28.61 2.17
C TRP A 125 -10.96 29.70 1.19
N GLU A 126 -10.06 30.59 1.62
CA GLU A 126 -9.54 31.67 0.77
C GLU A 126 -8.50 31.17 -0.24
N VAL A 127 -7.69 30.17 0.14
CA VAL A 127 -6.71 29.50 -0.74
C VAL A 127 -7.43 28.71 -1.83
N GLU A 128 -8.45 27.92 -1.48
CA GLU A 128 -9.31 27.24 -2.46
C GLU A 128 -9.98 28.22 -3.43
N LEU A 129 -10.42 29.39 -2.94
CA LEU A 129 -10.99 30.44 -3.78
C LEU A 129 -9.94 31.09 -4.71
N LYS A 130 -8.70 31.27 -4.25
CA LYS A 130 -7.55 31.74 -5.06
C LYS A 130 -7.20 30.72 -6.14
N ASN A 131 -6.90 29.48 -5.76
CA ASN A 131 -6.51 28.40 -6.67
C ASN A 131 -7.63 28.13 -7.71
N LYS A 132 -8.91 28.31 -7.34
CA LYS A 132 -10.08 28.21 -8.24
C LYS A 132 -10.21 29.38 -9.23
N ARG A 133 -9.59 30.54 -8.99
CA ARG A 133 -9.45 31.63 -9.98
C ARG A 133 -8.27 31.33 -10.90
N GLU A 134 -7.11 31.02 -10.35
CA GLU A 134 -5.88 30.72 -11.09
C GLU A 134 -6.10 29.58 -12.11
N ARG A 135 -6.78 28.50 -11.72
CA ARG A 135 -7.14 27.42 -12.66
C ARG A 135 -8.10 27.85 -13.78
N LYS A 136 -9.01 28.80 -13.56
CA LYS A 136 -9.85 29.37 -14.65
C LYS A 136 -9.02 30.21 -15.61
N GLU A 137 -8.06 30.95 -15.09
CA GLU A 137 -7.15 31.78 -15.88
C GLU A 137 -6.19 30.90 -16.71
N GLN A 138 -5.67 29.82 -16.12
CA GLN A 138 -4.91 28.78 -16.83
C GLN A 138 -5.74 28.09 -17.93
N ILE A 139 -7.00 27.72 -17.64
CA ILE A 139 -7.93 27.15 -18.64
C ILE A 139 -8.08 28.11 -19.83
N LYS A 140 -8.37 29.39 -19.57
CA LYS A 140 -8.53 30.41 -20.61
C LYS A 140 -7.21 30.62 -21.40
N ALA A 141 -6.09 30.75 -20.71
CA ALA A 141 -4.78 30.94 -21.34
C ALA A 141 -4.40 29.77 -22.24
N TRP A 142 -4.74 28.54 -21.86
CA TRP A 142 -4.56 27.35 -22.68
C TRP A 142 -5.43 27.36 -23.93
N GLU A 143 -6.72 27.69 -23.80
CA GLU A 143 -7.63 27.81 -24.94
C GLU A 143 -7.20 28.93 -25.91
N ASP A 144 -6.74 30.07 -25.39
CA ASP A 144 -6.25 31.20 -26.17
C ASP A 144 -4.83 30.97 -26.74
N ARG A 145 -4.03 30.06 -26.17
CA ARG A 145 -2.82 29.51 -26.82
C ARG A 145 -3.22 28.62 -27.99
N LYS A 146 -4.11 27.65 -27.76
CA LYS A 146 -4.52 26.67 -28.78
C LYS A 146 -5.16 27.33 -30.02
N LYS A 147 -5.98 28.37 -29.84
CA LYS A 147 -6.55 29.16 -30.94
C LYS A 147 -5.48 29.81 -31.81
N ARG A 148 -4.45 30.41 -31.20
CA ARG A 148 -3.32 31.05 -31.91
C ARG A 148 -2.57 30.04 -32.76
N THR A 149 -2.11 28.93 -32.17
CA THR A 149 -1.39 27.88 -32.90
C THR A 149 -2.21 27.26 -34.04
N GLN A 150 -3.54 27.17 -33.92
CA GLN A 150 -4.41 26.74 -35.01
C GLN A 150 -4.53 27.77 -36.15
N VAL A 151 -4.48 29.07 -35.85
CA VAL A 151 -4.45 30.13 -36.87
C VAL A 151 -3.08 30.20 -37.56
N GLU A 152 -1.99 30.09 -36.79
CA GLU A 152 -0.62 30.11 -37.28
C GLU A 152 -0.31 28.92 -38.21
N SER A 153 -0.66 27.69 -37.79
CA SER A 153 -0.50 26.49 -38.64
C SER A 153 -1.38 26.50 -39.90
N GLY A 154 -2.57 27.12 -39.85
CA GLY A 154 -3.40 27.37 -41.04
C GLY A 154 -2.84 28.45 -41.98
N GLY A 155 -1.87 29.25 -41.52
CA GLY A 155 -1.26 30.36 -42.26
C GLY A 155 0.03 30.02 -43.01
N GLY A 156 0.47 28.75 -43.02
CA GLY A 156 1.66 28.33 -43.77
C GLY A 156 3.00 28.79 -43.17
N ARG A 157 3.04 29.09 -41.87
CA ARG A 157 4.28 29.33 -41.13
C ARG A 157 4.43 28.32 -40.00
N GLU A 158 5.37 27.40 -40.15
CA GLU A 158 5.87 26.60 -39.05
C GLU A 158 6.77 27.47 -38.17
N GLU A 159 6.19 28.09 -37.14
CA GLU A 159 7.01 28.50 -36.00
C GLU A 159 7.48 27.24 -35.27
N GLN A 160 8.76 26.91 -35.42
CA GLN A 160 9.46 26.13 -34.43
C GLN A 160 9.25 26.84 -33.09
N SER A 161 8.57 26.20 -32.14
CA SER A 161 8.27 26.82 -30.85
C SER A 161 9.57 27.13 -30.12
N THR A 162 9.97 28.40 -30.14
CA THR A 162 11.13 28.90 -29.40
C THR A 162 10.88 28.65 -27.92
N GLY A 163 11.43 27.55 -27.40
CA GLY A 163 11.10 27.03 -26.09
C GLY A 163 11.30 28.10 -25.04
N THR A 164 10.22 28.53 -24.40
CA THR A 164 10.34 29.46 -23.28
C THR A 164 11.23 28.81 -22.21
N GLY A 165 12.10 29.60 -21.57
CA GLY A 165 13.08 29.10 -20.59
C GLY A 165 12.49 28.49 -19.30
N VAL A 166 11.16 28.27 -19.28
CA VAL A 166 10.42 27.62 -18.22
C VAL A 166 10.78 26.13 -18.19
N ALA A 167 11.36 25.67 -17.07
CA ALA A 167 11.83 24.29 -16.92
C ALA A 167 10.71 23.23 -17.07
N TYR A 168 9.48 23.57 -16.67
CA TYR A 168 8.30 22.71 -16.73
C TYR A 168 7.17 23.46 -17.44
N GLU A 169 7.03 23.24 -18.74
CA GLU A 169 5.99 23.87 -19.56
C GLU A 169 4.86 22.86 -19.82
N PRO A 170 3.60 23.13 -19.42
CA PRO A 170 2.49 22.21 -19.65
C PRO A 170 2.27 21.88 -21.13
N THR A 171 2.11 20.58 -21.41
CA THR A 171 1.80 20.01 -22.74
C THR A 171 0.34 19.55 -22.86
N GLU A 172 -0.40 19.54 -21.74
CA GLU A 172 -1.85 19.33 -21.67
C GLU A 172 -2.48 20.46 -20.83
N GLY A 173 -3.75 20.78 -21.06
CA GLY A 173 -4.43 21.86 -20.33
C GLY A 173 -5.88 22.07 -20.73
N GLY A 174 -6.43 23.23 -20.39
CA GLY A 174 -7.85 23.54 -20.59
C GLY A 174 -8.71 22.85 -19.52
N LYS A 175 -10.02 22.73 -19.79
CA LYS A 175 -10.98 22.18 -18.83
C LYS A 175 -10.58 20.77 -18.38
N ASP A 176 -10.65 20.54 -17.06
CA ASP A 176 -10.38 19.24 -16.45
C ASP A 176 -11.29 18.14 -17.02
N ARG A 177 -10.67 17.03 -17.44
CA ARG A 177 -11.33 15.89 -18.06
C ARG A 177 -11.74 14.80 -17.07
N LEU A 178 -11.19 14.80 -15.84
CA LEU A 178 -11.41 13.78 -14.81
C LEU A 178 -11.28 12.34 -15.37
N ILE A 179 -10.08 11.98 -15.83
CA ILE A 179 -9.74 10.65 -16.38
C ILE A 179 -8.71 9.91 -15.51
N ARG A 180 -8.69 8.57 -15.59
CA ARG A 180 -7.70 7.71 -14.89
C ARG A 180 -6.40 7.57 -15.69
N ASP A 181 -5.72 8.69 -15.92
CA ASP A 181 -4.44 8.77 -16.62
C ASP A 181 -3.48 9.64 -15.78
N ILE A 182 -2.38 9.06 -15.29
CA ILE A 182 -1.36 9.78 -14.51
C ILE A 182 -0.55 10.72 -15.40
N GLY A 183 -0.24 10.30 -16.63
CA GLY A 183 0.44 11.11 -17.62
C GLY A 183 -0.38 12.35 -18.00
N TYR A 184 -1.72 12.24 -18.08
CA TYR A 184 -2.61 13.40 -18.29
C TYR A 184 -2.41 14.48 -17.22
N TYR A 185 -2.38 14.11 -15.93
CA TYR A 185 -2.16 15.11 -14.87
C TYR A 185 -0.71 15.60 -14.84
N ALA A 186 0.28 14.75 -15.14
CA ALA A 186 1.69 15.14 -15.24
C ALA A 186 1.91 16.19 -16.36
N ARG A 187 1.32 15.97 -17.54
CA ARG A 187 1.39 16.91 -18.68
C ARG A 187 0.74 18.26 -18.40
N ARG A 188 -0.19 18.35 -17.45
CA ARG A 188 -0.79 19.61 -17.00
C ARG A 188 0.11 20.44 -16.08
N VAL A 189 1.15 19.84 -15.51
CA VAL A 189 2.21 20.52 -14.73
C VAL A 189 3.56 20.56 -15.45
N GLY A 190 3.62 20.20 -16.74
CA GLY A 190 4.87 20.21 -17.52
C GLY A 190 5.85 19.08 -17.19
N LEU A 191 5.33 17.98 -16.62
CA LEU A 191 5.98 16.68 -16.54
C LEU A 191 5.34 15.74 -17.59
N ASP A 192 5.75 14.48 -17.67
CA ASP A 192 4.97 13.42 -18.31
C ASP A 192 5.15 12.11 -17.53
N GLY A 193 4.40 11.06 -17.90
CA GLY A 193 4.42 9.78 -17.19
C GLY A 193 4.40 8.58 -18.15
N GLU A 194 5.21 7.57 -17.85
CA GLU A 194 5.20 6.27 -18.52
C GLU A 194 4.89 5.14 -17.53
N MET A 195 4.37 4.02 -18.04
CA MET A 195 4.02 2.84 -17.24
C MET A 195 4.82 1.62 -17.71
N PHE A 196 5.34 0.90 -16.72
CA PHE A 196 6.05 -0.36 -16.78
C PHE A 196 5.20 -1.47 -16.15
N LYS A 197 5.25 -2.67 -16.73
CA LYS A 197 4.75 -3.88 -16.10
C LYS A 197 5.85 -4.56 -15.27
N VAL A 198 5.50 -5.00 -14.07
CA VAL A 198 6.41 -5.70 -13.14
C VAL A 198 5.83 -7.06 -12.81
N GLN A 199 6.65 -8.11 -12.86
CA GLN A 199 6.22 -9.47 -12.50
C GLN A 199 6.72 -9.84 -11.09
N THR A 200 5.82 -10.30 -10.23
CA THR A 200 6.17 -10.83 -8.90
C THR A 200 6.65 -12.28 -8.96
N GLU A 201 7.24 -12.76 -7.86
CA GLU A 201 7.62 -14.19 -7.71
C GLU A 201 6.40 -15.13 -7.84
N ASP A 202 5.24 -14.75 -7.31
CA ASP A 202 3.96 -15.45 -7.46
C ASP A 202 3.19 -15.10 -8.76
N GLY A 203 3.86 -14.44 -9.71
CA GLY A 203 3.43 -14.26 -11.09
C GLY A 203 2.37 -13.18 -11.34
N PHE A 204 2.02 -12.34 -10.36
CA PHE A 204 1.15 -11.19 -10.60
C PHE A 204 1.85 -10.14 -11.46
N LEU A 205 1.08 -9.45 -12.31
CA LEU A 205 1.56 -8.32 -13.09
C LEU A 205 1.06 -7.02 -12.45
N LEU A 206 2.01 -6.16 -12.09
CA LEU A 206 1.79 -4.90 -11.39
C LEU A 206 2.02 -3.72 -12.34
N ASP A 207 1.33 -2.60 -12.08
CA ASP A 207 1.56 -1.33 -12.77
C ASP A 207 2.54 -0.48 -11.96
N LEU A 208 3.70 -0.15 -12.56
CA LEU A 208 4.70 0.75 -12.00
C LEU A 208 4.83 1.97 -12.92
N TRP A 209 4.57 3.17 -12.42
CA TRP A 209 4.71 4.40 -13.19
C TRP A 209 6.04 5.10 -12.89
N HIS A 210 6.59 5.77 -13.89
CA HIS A 210 7.74 6.67 -13.80
C HIS A 210 7.30 8.07 -14.26
N VAL A 211 7.58 9.10 -13.46
CA VAL A 211 7.20 10.50 -13.72
C VAL A 211 8.46 11.32 -13.97
N TYR A 212 8.54 11.94 -15.16
CA TYR A 212 9.77 12.56 -15.67
C TYR A 212 9.53 13.95 -16.27
N ASN A 213 10.62 14.69 -16.51
CA ASN A 213 10.59 15.92 -17.31
C ASN A 213 10.82 15.57 -18.79
N PRO A 214 9.86 15.82 -19.71
CA PRO A 214 10.04 15.52 -21.13
C PRO A 214 11.12 16.39 -21.82
N LYS A 215 11.63 17.44 -21.16
CA LYS A 215 12.83 18.20 -21.62
C LYS A 215 14.16 17.54 -21.23
N GLU A 216 14.15 16.52 -20.36
CA GLU A 216 15.35 15.86 -19.82
C GLU A 216 15.40 14.35 -20.11
N TYR A 217 14.24 13.72 -20.33
CA TYR A 217 14.11 12.27 -20.51
C TYR A 217 13.09 11.94 -21.61
N THR A 218 13.35 10.87 -22.36
CA THR A 218 12.45 10.33 -23.39
C THR A 218 11.94 8.96 -22.97
N SER A 219 10.62 8.75 -23.03
CA SER A 219 9.99 7.49 -22.66
C SER A 219 10.56 6.29 -23.40
N LEU A 220 10.64 5.15 -22.71
CA LEU A 220 11.15 3.92 -23.29
C LEU A 220 10.16 3.34 -24.31
N PRO A 221 10.66 2.66 -25.36
CA PRO A 221 9.83 1.84 -26.22
C PRO A 221 9.01 0.82 -25.43
N GLU A 222 7.77 0.57 -25.83
CA GLU A 222 6.84 -0.33 -25.12
C GLU A 222 7.43 -1.74 -24.90
N LYS A 223 8.24 -2.22 -25.85
CA LYS A 223 8.97 -3.50 -25.75
C LYS A 223 9.82 -3.63 -24.49
N ASP A 224 10.41 -2.52 -24.02
CA ASP A 224 11.36 -2.50 -22.90
C ASP A 224 10.63 -2.31 -21.56
N ARG A 225 9.40 -1.77 -21.61
CA ARG A 225 8.49 -1.58 -20.46
C ARG A 225 7.63 -2.81 -20.13
N LYS A 226 7.86 -3.93 -20.82
CA LYS A 226 7.23 -5.24 -20.57
C LYS A 226 7.70 -5.86 -19.24
N PRO A 227 6.94 -6.82 -18.68
CA PRO A 227 7.38 -7.54 -17.49
C PRO A 227 8.66 -8.33 -17.78
N ILE A 228 9.59 -8.28 -16.82
CA ILE A 228 10.78 -9.13 -16.76
C ILE A 228 10.58 -10.04 -15.54
N PRO A 229 10.78 -11.37 -15.64
CA PRO A 229 10.65 -12.29 -14.51
C PRO A 229 11.57 -11.89 -13.35
N TYR A 230 11.11 -12.04 -12.11
CA TYR A 230 11.85 -11.57 -10.92
C TYR A 230 13.27 -12.16 -10.81
N ALA A 231 13.46 -13.45 -11.12
CA ALA A 231 14.78 -14.09 -11.15
C ALA A 231 15.74 -13.48 -12.20
N GLU A 232 15.21 -12.94 -13.30
CA GLU A 232 16.02 -12.21 -14.29
C GLU A 232 16.35 -10.78 -13.81
N LEU A 233 15.44 -10.13 -13.08
CA LEU A 233 15.70 -8.82 -12.45
C LEU A 233 16.74 -8.87 -11.33
N LEU A 234 17.02 -10.05 -10.76
CA LEU A 234 18.09 -10.27 -9.78
C LEU A 234 19.47 -10.51 -10.42
N SER A 235 19.52 -10.95 -11.68
CA SER A 235 20.75 -11.35 -12.37
C SER A 235 21.19 -10.39 -13.48
N LYS A 236 20.30 -9.51 -13.92
CA LYS A 236 20.58 -8.47 -14.92
C LYS A 236 20.71 -7.11 -14.25
N SER A 237 21.61 -6.27 -14.76
CA SER A 237 21.70 -4.84 -14.45
C SER A 237 21.67 -4.03 -15.74
N ARG A 238 20.98 -2.89 -15.71
CA ARG A 238 21.10 -1.88 -16.77
C ARG A 238 22.40 -1.08 -16.55
N PRO A 239 23.15 -0.69 -17.61
CA PRO A 239 24.27 0.22 -17.43
C PRO A 239 23.77 1.60 -16.96
N PRO A 240 24.47 2.26 -16.02
CA PRO A 240 24.03 3.54 -15.47
C PRO A 240 24.05 4.66 -16.52
N PRO A 241 23.22 5.71 -16.36
CA PRO A 241 23.36 6.95 -17.12
C PRO A 241 24.73 7.60 -16.90
N ALA A 242 25.12 8.49 -17.81
CA ALA A 242 26.36 9.27 -17.69
C ALA A 242 26.42 10.05 -16.35
N ALA A 243 27.63 10.14 -15.78
CA ALA A 243 27.84 10.75 -14.46
C ALA A 243 27.53 12.26 -14.47
N GLY A 244 26.97 12.76 -13.36
CA GLY A 244 26.66 14.18 -13.13
C GLY A 244 25.19 14.57 -13.32
N ASP A 245 24.37 13.77 -14.01
CA ASP A 245 22.96 14.10 -14.32
C ASP A 245 21.94 13.10 -13.75
N ARG A 246 22.38 12.13 -12.95
CA ARG A 246 21.50 11.14 -12.31
C ARG A 246 20.65 11.80 -11.22
N LYS A 247 19.40 11.37 -11.11
CA LYS A 247 18.49 11.74 -10.00
C LYS A 247 18.31 10.53 -9.10
N TYR A 248 18.16 10.75 -7.79
CA TYR A 248 18.02 9.65 -6.84
C TYR A 248 16.60 9.04 -6.90
N PRO A 249 16.43 7.71 -6.94
CA PRO A 249 15.13 7.08 -7.07
C PRO A 249 14.32 7.12 -5.78
N VAL A 250 13.05 7.46 -5.91
CA VAL A 250 12.05 7.43 -4.84
C VAL A 250 10.82 6.65 -5.30
N LEU A 251 10.49 5.57 -4.57
CA LEU A 251 9.32 4.73 -4.84
C LEU A 251 8.18 5.04 -3.87
N LEU A 252 7.00 5.38 -4.40
CA LEU A 252 5.80 5.69 -3.63
C LEU A 252 4.79 4.54 -3.72
N ILE A 253 4.30 4.05 -2.58
CA ILE A 253 3.37 2.92 -2.46
C ILE A 253 2.03 3.41 -1.86
N PRO A 254 0.89 3.25 -2.56
CA PRO A 254 -0.41 3.78 -2.13
C PRO A 254 -1.09 2.94 -1.04
N GLY A 255 -2.18 3.48 -0.48
CA GLY A 255 -2.99 2.86 0.56
C GLY A 255 -3.98 1.80 0.07
N ILE A 256 -4.88 1.38 0.97
CA ILE A 256 -5.89 0.38 0.64
C ILE A 256 -6.89 0.92 -0.40
N LEU A 257 -7.26 0.09 -1.38
CA LEU A 257 -8.12 0.46 -2.52
C LEU A 257 -7.59 1.60 -3.41
N GLN A 258 -6.36 2.10 -3.21
CA GLN A 258 -5.77 3.22 -3.96
C GLN A 258 -4.77 2.75 -5.03
N THR A 259 -4.80 3.39 -6.21
CA THR A 259 -3.72 3.28 -7.22
C THR A 259 -2.68 4.40 -7.06
N ALA A 260 -1.54 4.28 -7.73
CA ALA A 260 -0.48 5.30 -7.80
C ALA A 260 -0.96 6.75 -8.01
N GLY A 261 -2.06 6.97 -8.73
CA GLY A 261 -2.56 8.31 -9.08
C GLY A 261 -3.06 9.16 -7.90
N VAL A 262 -3.23 8.57 -6.71
CA VAL A 262 -3.54 9.37 -5.50
C VAL A 262 -2.45 10.40 -5.19
N TYR A 263 -1.19 10.10 -5.51
CA TYR A 263 -0.06 11.04 -5.37
C TYR A 263 0.00 12.12 -6.48
N CYS A 264 -0.91 12.08 -7.45
CA CYS A 264 -0.94 12.89 -8.68
C CYS A 264 -2.22 13.76 -8.80
N SER A 265 -2.92 13.99 -7.68
CA SER A 265 -4.29 14.52 -7.66
C SER A 265 -4.43 16.02 -7.38
N ASN A 266 -3.38 16.72 -6.95
CA ASN A 266 -3.44 18.09 -6.41
C ASN A 266 -2.83 19.18 -7.34
N ASP A 267 -2.88 19.00 -8.66
CA ASP A 267 -2.18 19.86 -9.64
C ASP A 267 -0.67 19.97 -9.27
N GLU A 268 -0.09 21.17 -9.17
CA GLU A 268 1.32 21.39 -8.78
C GLU A 268 1.64 20.84 -7.38
N ASP A 269 0.69 20.92 -6.44
CA ASP A 269 0.84 20.44 -5.06
C ASP A 269 0.64 18.90 -4.94
N SER A 270 0.68 18.18 -6.07
CA SER A 270 0.70 16.72 -6.10
C SER A 270 2.03 16.19 -5.57
N PHE A 271 1.98 15.38 -4.52
CA PHE A 271 3.16 14.84 -3.81
C PHE A 271 4.21 14.22 -4.75
N ALA A 272 3.80 13.47 -5.78
CA ALA A 272 4.71 12.91 -6.78
C ALA A 272 5.38 13.98 -7.66
N PHE A 273 4.61 14.99 -8.10
CA PHE A 273 5.08 16.05 -8.99
C PHE A 273 6.00 17.02 -8.25
N TYR A 274 5.70 17.32 -6.99
CA TYR A 274 6.58 18.08 -6.10
C TYR A 274 7.96 17.41 -5.95
N LEU A 275 8.02 16.09 -5.69
CA LEU A 275 9.30 15.37 -5.58
C LEU A 275 10.08 15.36 -6.91
N ALA A 276 9.40 15.16 -8.04
CA ALA A 276 10.02 15.17 -9.37
C ALA A 276 10.59 16.56 -9.73
N LYS A 277 9.88 17.63 -9.37
CA LYS A 277 10.34 19.03 -9.54
C LYS A 277 11.38 19.47 -8.52
N SER A 278 11.45 18.80 -7.36
CA SER A 278 12.51 18.98 -6.36
C SER A 278 13.85 18.38 -6.83
N GLY A 279 13.84 17.41 -7.74
CA GLY A 279 15.05 16.81 -8.32
C GLY A 279 15.14 15.29 -8.20
N TYR A 280 14.13 14.62 -7.64
CA TYR A 280 14.11 13.15 -7.56
C TYR A 280 13.71 12.47 -8.88
N ASP A 281 14.09 11.22 -9.01
CA ASP A 281 13.53 10.28 -9.97
C ASP A 281 12.34 9.56 -9.30
N VAL A 282 11.13 9.76 -9.82
CA VAL A 282 9.89 9.46 -9.08
C VAL A 282 9.15 8.28 -9.72
N TRP A 283 9.06 7.21 -8.93
CA TRP A 283 8.43 5.95 -9.28
C TRP A 283 7.20 5.71 -8.40
N LEU A 284 6.07 5.30 -9.00
CA LEU A 284 4.80 5.12 -8.31
C LEU A 284 4.31 3.68 -8.50
N GLY A 285 4.38 2.87 -7.45
CA GLY A 285 3.91 1.48 -7.48
C GLY A 285 2.39 1.39 -7.38
N THR A 286 1.80 0.35 -7.98
CA THR A 286 0.42 -0.09 -7.69
C THR A 286 0.45 -1.58 -7.40
N ASN A 287 -0.05 -1.98 -6.23
CA ASN A 287 -0.10 -3.39 -5.80
C ASN A 287 -1.02 -4.23 -6.71
N ARG A 288 -0.96 -5.56 -6.51
CA ARG A 288 -1.67 -6.57 -7.30
C ARG A 288 -3.15 -6.30 -7.55
N CYS A 289 -3.61 -6.84 -8.68
CA CYS A 289 -4.96 -6.75 -9.26
C CYS A 289 -5.39 -5.38 -9.83
N GLY A 290 -5.02 -4.24 -9.22
CA GLY A 290 -5.18 -2.90 -9.82
C GLY A 290 -6.55 -2.62 -10.47
N TYR A 291 -6.55 -1.98 -11.65
CA TYR A 291 -7.76 -1.85 -12.49
C TYR A 291 -7.99 -3.03 -13.45
N LYS A 292 -6.95 -3.82 -13.71
CA LYS A 292 -6.95 -4.97 -14.61
C LYS A 292 -6.24 -6.13 -13.91
N PRO A 293 -6.97 -7.09 -13.33
CA PRO A 293 -6.33 -8.18 -12.59
C PRO A 293 -5.59 -9.14 -13.51
N GLU A 294 -4.26 -9.15 -13.42
CA GLU A 294 -3.35 -9.86 -14.32
C GLU A 294 -2.36 -10.73 -13.54
N ASN A 295 -2.17 -11.97 -13.97
CA ASN A 295 -1.20 -12.93 -13.44
C ASN A 295 -0.79 -13.88 -14.59
N THR A 296 0.47 -14.33 -14.61
CA THR A 296 1.04 -15.15 -15.70
C THR A 296 0.46 -16.57 -15.80
N SER A 297 -0.17 -17.07 -14.74
CA SER A 297 -0.65 -18.47 -14.64
C SER A 297 -2.11 -18.61 -14.19
N MET A 298 -2.73 -17.56 -13.63
CA MET A 298 -4.06 -17.63 -13.02
C MET A 298 -5.01 -16.54 -13.54
N THR A 299 -6.08 -16.96 -14.22
CA THR A 299 -7.17 -16.06 -14.62
C THR A 299 -7.92 -15.48 -13.41
N PRO A 300 -8.48 -14.27 -13.49
CA PRO A 300 -9.29 -13.70 -12.39
C PRO A 300 -10.56 -14.48 -12.01
N SER A 301 -10.98 -15.45 -12.84
CA SER A 301 -12.07 -16.40 -12.54
C SER A 301 -11.64 -17.53 -11.60
N ASN A 302 -10.34 -17.79 -11.45
CA ASN A 302 -9.79 -18.78 -10.53
C ASN A 302 -9.68 -18.16 -9.12
N PRO A 303 -10.29 -18.73 -8.07
CA PRO A 303 -10.20 -18.15 -6.72
C PRO A 303 -8.76 -18.11 -6.17
N ARG A 304 -7.83 -18.93 -6.71
CA ARG A 304 -6.39 -18.83 -6.39
C ARG A 304 -5.79 -17.46 -6.75
N HIS A 305 -6.31 -16.75 -7.75
CA HIS A 305 -5.90 -15.39 -8.10
C HIS A 305 -6.21 -14.37 -6.97
N TRP A 306 -7.07 -14.73 -6.02
CA TRP A 306 -7.54 -13.85 -4.93
C TRP A 306 -7.20 -14.36 -3.53
N SER A 307 -6.58 -15.54 -3.39
CA SER A 307 -6.15 -16.05 -2.09
C SER A 307 -4.80 -15.40 -1.70
N TRP A 308 -4.86 -14.15 -1.24
CA TRP A 308 -3.70 -13.36 -0.79
C TRP A 308 -4.11 -12.27 0.22
N THR A 309 -3.12 -11.75 0.97
CA THR A 309 -3.26 -10.63 1.92
C THR A 309 -2.15 -9.59 1.75
N VAL A 310 -2.16 -8.53 2.56
CA VAL A 310 -1.07 -7.54 2.67
C VAL A 310 0.30 -8.16 2.96
N GLN A 311 0.35 -9.35 3.59
CA GLN A 311 1.59 -10.13 3.76
C GLN A 311 2.20 -10.53 2.41
N HIS A 312 1.37 -10.87 1.42
CA HIS A 312 1.82 -11.22 0.07
C HIS A 312 2.27 -9.95 -0.70
N MET A 313 1.60 -8.81 -0.47
CA MET A 313 2.04 -7.52 -0.99
C MET A 313 3.43 -7.13 -0.43
N GLY A 314 3.66 -7.37 0.87
CA GLY A 314 4.97 -7.15 1.49
C GLY A 314 6.04 -8.13 0.99
N SER A 315 5.68 -9.40 0.78
CA SER A 315 6.64 -10.47 0.50
C SER A 315 6.96 -10.67 -0.99
N PHE A 316 6.09 -10.20 -1.90
CA PHE A 316 6.21 -10.40 -3.34
C PHE A 316 6.01 -9.12 -4.18
N ASP A 317 5.01 -8.27 -3.87
CA ASP A 317 4.77 -7.05 -4.67
C ASP A 317 5.89 -6.02 -4.44
N LEU A 318 6.17 -5.71 -3.16
CA LEU A 318 7.14 -4.69 -2.79
C LEU A 318 8.59 -5.03 -3.23
N PRO A 319 9.10 -6.27 -3.06
CA PRO A 319 10.41 -6.66 -3.60
C PRO A 319 10.48 -6.55 -5.13
N ALA A 320 9.43 -6.94 -5.85
CA ALA A 320 9.41 -6.85 -7.32
C ALA A 320 9.37 -5.39 -7.82
N LEU A 321 8.58 -4.52 -7.18
CA LEU A 321 8.55 -3.08 -7.47
C LEU A 321 9.91 -2.43 -7.21
N ILE A 322 10.51 -2.68 -6.03
CA ILE A 322 11.84 -2.15 -5.67
C ILE A 322 12.90 -2.66 -6.66
N GLN A 323 12.95 -3.97 -6.92
CA GLN A 323 13.96 -4.54 -7.82
C GLN A 323 13.83 -4.00 -9.25
N ARG A 324 12.60 -3.71 -9.75
CA ARG A 324 12.46 -3.07 -11.07
C ARG A 324 12.99 -1.63 -11.08
N VAL A 325 12.72 -0.84 -10.05
CA VAL A 325 13.26 0.54 -9.95
C VAL A 325 14.78 0.51 -9.90
N LEU A 326 15.40 -0.34 -9.08
CA LEU A 326 16.85 -0.46 -9.00
C LEU A 326 17.46 -0.95 -10.34
N TYR A 327 16.81 -1.89 -11.02
CA TYR A 327 17.20 -2.35 -12.35
C TYR A 327 17.21 -1.22 -13.40
N GLU A 328 16.16 -0.40 -13.47
CA GLU A 328 16.07 0.68 -14.47
C GLU A 328 17.01 1.85 -14.18
N THR A 329 17.19 2.17 -12.90
CA THR A 329 17.89 3.39 -12.46
C THR A 329 19.36 3.15 -12.13
N SER A 330 19.78 1.89 -12.04
CA SER A 330 21.15 1.44 -11.73
C SER A 330 21.69 1.93 -10.38
N PHE A 331 20.81 2.12 -9.40
CA PHE A 331 21.17 2.38 -8.00
C PHE A 331 21.09 1.09 -7.18
N GLU A 332 21.84 1.05 -6.07
CA GLU A 332 21.79 -0.06 -5.11
C GLU A 332 20.64 0.10 -4.10
N LYS A 333 20.23 1.35 -3.84
CA LYS A 333 19.19 1.75 -2.88
C LYS A 333 18.25 2.78 -3.49
N LEU A 334 17.04 2.85 -2.94
CA LEU A 334 16.07 3.92 -3.19
C LEU A 334 15.54 4.54 -1.89
N GLY A 335 14.87 5.68 -2.01
CA GLY A 335 13.99 6.20 -0.94
C GLY A 335 12.61 5.57 -1.05
N LEU A 336 12.08 4.98 0.00
CA LEU A 336 10.76 4.35 -0.02
C LEU A 336 9.75 5.22 0.72
N VAL A 337 8.59 5.50 0.11
CA VAL A 337 7.47 6.21 0.74
C VAL A 337 6.24 5.32 0.70
N GLY A 338 5.59 5.11 1.85
CA GLY A 338 4.34 4.35 1.95
C GLY A 338 3.23 5.19 2.56
N HIS A 339 2.00 5.02 2.08
CA HIS A 339 0.79 5.57 2.69
C HIS A 339 -0.12 4.44 3.18
N SER A 340 -0.64 4.51 4.41
CA SER A 340 -1.69 3.58 4.89
C SER A 340 -1.28 2.10 4.74
N GLN A 341 -2.04 1.26 4.00
CA GLN A 341 -1.65 -0.13 3.66
C GLN A 341 -0.22 -0.23 3.06
N GLY A 342 0.23 0.76 2.30
CA GLY A 342 1.59 0.84 1.77
C GLY A 342 2.67 0.92 2.86
N THR A 343 2.33 1.45 4.05
CA THR A 343 3.21 1.34 5.23
C THR A 343 3.12 -0.06 5.84
N ALA A 344 1.92 -0.63 6.00
CA ALA A 344 1.74 -1.93 6.61
C ALA A 344 2.49 -3.03 5.85
N GLN A 345 2.36 -3.10 4.52
CA GLN A 345 3.09 -4.08 3.71
C GLN A 345 4.61 -3.93 3.83
N THR A 346 5.10 -2.70 4.00
CA THR A 346 6.53 -2.40 4.16
C THR A 346 7.04 -2.79 5.54
N LEU A 347 6.29 -2.47 6.60
CA LEU A 347 6.60 -2.88 7.99
C LEU A 347 6.53 -4.41 8.16
N ILE A 348 5.65 -5.10 7.43
CA ILE A 348 5.61 -6.58 7.39
C ILE A 348 6.83 -7.12 6.64
N ALA A 349 7.12 -6.60 5.45
CA ALA A 349 8.27 -7.02 4.64
C ALA A 349 9.59 -6.89 5.42
N LEU A 350 9.85 -5.73 6.02
CA LEU A 350 11.09 -5.43 6.73
C LEU A 350 11.23 -6.12 8.09
N SER A 351 10.26 -6.95 8.50
CA SER A 351 10.39 -7.76 9.70
C SER A 351 11.50 -8.80 9.57
N LYS A 352 12.12 -9.17 10.69
CA LYS A 352 13.22 -10.16 10.74
C LYS A 352 12.85 -11.55 10.19
N ASN A 353 11.54 -11.82 10.05
CA ASN A 353 10.96 -13.11 9.67
C ASN A 353 10.26 -13.12 8.30
N GLN A 354 10.29 -12.05 7.49
CA GLN A 354 9.64 -12.03 6.16
C GLN A 354 10.65 -11.74 5.03
N ARG A 355 10.96 -10.46 4.78
CA ARG A 355 11.89 -9.99 3.73
C ARG A 355 12.93 -9.01 4.29
N PRO A 356 13.74 -9.39 5.29
CA PRO A 356 14.80 -8.52 5.80
C PRO A 356 15.92 -8.30 4.77
N ASP A 357 16.01 -9.12 3.71
CA ASP A 357 16.84 -8.88 2.52
C ASP A 357 16.48 -7.58 1.77
N LEU A 358 15.25 -7.09 1.96
CA LEU A 358 14.77 -5.88 1.32
C LEU A 358 15.33 -4.60 1.99
N ALA A 359 15.81 -4.71 3.23
CA ALA A 359 16.33 -3.57 3.98
C ALA A 359 17.58 -2.96 3.34
N GLU A 360 18.47 -3.80 2.80
CA GLU A 360 19.72 -3.40 2.14
C GLU A 360 19.49 -2.53 0.89
N LYS A 361 18.27 -2.57 0.33
CA LYS A 361 17.83 -1.89 -0.89
C LYS A 361 17.11 -0.56 -0.63
N ILE A 362 17.02 -0.13 0.64
CA ILE A 362 16.27 1.06 1.06
C ILE A 362 17.19 1.96 1.89
N SER A 363 17.34 3.23 1.48
CA SER A 363 18.12 4.22 2.24
C SER A 363 17.34 4.82 3.43
N VAL A 364 16.05 5.04 3.25
CA VAL A 364 15.09 5.41 4.31
C VAL A 364 13.70 4.96 3.88
N PHE A 365 12.88 4.56 4.85
CA PHE A 365 11.45 4.35 4.66
C PHE A 365 10.63 5.44 5.36
N CYS A 366 9.91 6.24 4.57
CA CYS A 366 9.00 7.29 5.01
C CYS A 366 7.56 6.76 5.09
N ALA A 367 7.01 6.65 6.29
CA ALA A 367 5.69 6.11 6.56
C ALA A 367 4.68 7.24 6.82
N LEU A 368 3.72 7.40 5.90
CA LEU A 368 2.63 8.39 5.98
C LEU A 368 1.34 7.69 6.45
N ALA A 369 0.73 8.19 7.53
CA ALA A 369 -0.42 7.57 8.20
C ALA A 369 -0.17 6.06 8.51
N PRO A 370 0.80 5.74 9.38
CA PRO A 370 1.34 4.38 9.51
C PRO A 370 0.34 3.37 10.09
N ALA A 371 -0.10 2.43 9.24
CA ALA A 371 -1.09 1.40 9.56
C ALA A 371 -0.50 0.20 10.33
N ALA A 372 0.21 0.47 11.43
CA ALA A 372 0.78 -0.55 12.31
C ALA A 372 -0.20 -0.98 13.43
N TYR A 373 -0.99 -0.04 13.95
CA TYR A 373 -1.98 -0.24 14.99
C TYR A 373 -3.36 0.29 14.57
N ALA A 374 -4.42 -0.42 14.91
CA ALA A 374 -5.78 -0.10 14.44
C ALA A 374 -6.46 0.92 15.36
N GLY A 375 -6.81 2.08 14.81
CA GLY A 375 -7.40 3.21 15.52
C GLY A 375 -8.81 2.97 16.07
N SER A 376 -9.42 4.02 16.59
CA SER A 376 -10.76 3.97 17.19
C SER A 376 -11.86 3.57 16.20
N LEU A 377 -11.70 3.83 14.90
CA LEU A 377 -12.64 3.39 13.87
C LEU A 377 -12.80 1.87 13.81
N ALA A 378 -11.80 1.08 14.19
CA ALA A 378 -11.92 -0.38 14.28
C ALA A 378 -13.08 -0.83 15.18
N ASP A 379 -13.54 0.02 16.10
CA ASP A 379 -14.61 -0.23 17.05
C ASP A 379 -15.95 0.46 16.73
N ILE A 380 -16.13 1.00 15.51
CA ILE A 380 -17.47 1.35 15.02
C ILE A 380 -18.35 0.11 14.88
N ILE A 381 -19.67 0.31 14.91
CA ILE A 381 -20.67 -0.76 14.83
C ILE A 381 -20.43 -1.67 13.61
N THR A 382 -20.10 -1.09 12.44
CA THR A 382 -19.83 -1.84 11.20
C THR A 382 -18.73 -2.88 11.36
N PHE A 383 -17.55 -2.50 11.87
CA PHE A 383 -16.43 -3.42 12.07
C PHE A 383 -16.58 -4.30 13.32
N ARG A 384 -17.36 -3.87 14.33
CA ARG A 384 -17.77 -4.75 15.42
C ARG A 384 -18.64 -5.90 14.91
N LEU A 385 -19.62 -5.64 14.04
CA LEU A 385 -20.48 -6.66 13.44
C LEU A 385 -19.69 -7.61 12.50
N ILE A 386 -18.82 -7.08 11.64
CA ILE A 386 -17.99 -7.91 10.75
C ILE A 386 -17.04 -8.83 11.55
N ARG A 387 -16.49 -8.37 12.68
CA ARG A 387 -15.67 -9.20 13.59
C ARG A 387 -16.44 -10.32 14.31
N LEU A 388 -17.77 -10.37 14.22
CA LEU A 388 -18.56 -11.53 14.67
C LEU A 388 -18.62 -12.65 13.62
N PHE A 389 -18.35 -12.36 12.35
CA PHE A 389 -18.45 -13.35 11.27
C PHE A 389 -17.23 -14.29 11.24
N PRO A 390 -17.41 -15.62 11.27
CA PRO A 390 -16.37 -16.56 10.88
C PRO A 390 -15.96 -16.35 9.41
N PRO A 391 -14.71 -16.68 9.01
CA PRO A 391 -14.24 -16.51 7.63
C PRO A 391 -15.13 -17.17 6.57
N ALA A 392 -15.78 -18.30 6.90
CA ALA A 392 -16.75 -18.95 6.03
C ALA A 392 -17.98 -18.08 5.72
N ILE A 393 -18.48 -17.31 6.70
CA ILE A 393 -19.59 -16.36 6.50
C ILE A 393 -19.11 -15.16 5.69
N PHE A 394 -17.90 -14.64 5.95
CA PHE A 394 -17.34 -13.54 5.13
C PHE A 394 -17.24 -13.94 3.65
N ARG A 395 -16.72 -15.14 3.37
CA ARG A 395 -16.62 -15.72 2.01
C ARG A 395 -17.98 -15.93 1.34
N PHE A 396 -19.02 -16.26 2.10
CA PHE A 396 -20.39 -16.37 1.60
C PHE A 396 -20.99 -15.00 1.22
N LEU A 397 -20.77 -13.98 2.05
CA LEU A 397 -21.33 -12.64 1.85
C LEU A 397 -20.58 -11.83 0.76
N PHE A 398 -19.25 -11.91 0.74
CA PHE A 398 -18.38 -11.05 -0.08
C PHE A 398 -17.57 -11.79 -1.15
N GLY A 399 -17.60 -13.12 -1.15
CA GLY A 399 -17.05 -13.97 -2.19
C GLY A 399 -15.68 -14.59 -1.87
N ILE A 400 -15.19 -15.40 -2.81
CA ILE A 400 -13.86 -16.05 -2.82
C ILE A 400 -12.97 -15.48 -3.93
N HIS A 401 -13.29 -14.28 -4.40
CA HIS A 401 -12.65 -13.59 -5.52
C HIS A 401 -12.36 -12.12 -5.13
N ALA A 402 -12.62 -11.18 -6.03
CA ALA A 402 -12.64 -9.76 -5.73
C ALA A 402 -13.71 -9.41 -4.68
N PHE A 403 -13.37 -8.53 -3.74
CA PHE A 403 -14.33 -7.89 -2.85
C PHE A 403 -15.24 -6.93 -3.64
N ILE A 404 -16.56 -7.18 -3.60
CA ILE A 404 -17.63 -6.37 -4.22
C ILE A 404 -17.27 -5.86 -5.63
N PRO A 405 -17.10 -6.74 -6.63
CA PRO A 405 -16.64 -6.37 -7.98
C PRO A 405 -17.55 -5.35 -8.67
N THR A 406 -18.81 -5.26 -8.25
CA THR A 406 -19.79 -4.24 -8.67
C THR A 406 -19.30 -2.81 -8.44
N MET A 407 -18.45 -2.55 -7.45
CA MET A 407 -17.79 -1.25 -7.25
C MET A 407 -17.03 -0.82 -8.52
N MET A 408 -16.33 -1.76 -9.17
CA MET A 408 -15.58 -1.49 -10.41
C MET A 408 -16.47 -1.40 -11.66
N VAL A 409 -17.63 -2.08 -11.65
CA VAL A 409 -18.65 -1.93 -12.72
C VAL A 409 -19.26 -0.53 -12.66
N VAL A 410 -19.69 -0.08 -11.49
CA VAL A 410 -20.17 1.29 -11.25
C VAL A 410 -19.10 2.33 -11.60
N ALA A 411 -17.83 2.05 -11.25
CA ALA A 411 -16.67 2.88 -11.57
C ALA A 411 -16.37 3.08 -13.07
N ASN A 412 -16.94 2.25 -13.94
CA ASN A 412 -16.71 2.28 -15.38
C ASN A 412 -17.97 2.70 -16.19
N ILE A 413 -19.15 2.71 -15.57
CA ILE A 413 -20.41 3.12 -16.18
C ILE A 413 -20.80 4.57 -15.81
N LEU A 414 -20.55 4.99 -14.57
CA LEU A 414 -20.95 6.34 -14.14
C LEU A 414 -19.99 7.43 -14.66
N PRO A 415 -20.51 8.65 -14.93
CA PRO A 415 -19.66 9.82 -15.20
C PRO A 415 -18.64 10.04 -14.06
N PRO A 416 -17.35 10.33 -14.36
CA PRO A 416 -16.29 10.42 -13.35
C PRO A 416 -16.60 11.35 -12.17
N TRP A 417 -17.21 12.52 -12.43
CA TRP A 417 -17.61 13.48 -11.38
C TRP A 417 -18.65 12.91 -10.40
N LEU A 418 -19.57 12.08 -10.90
CA LEU A 418 -20.65 11.49 -10.10
C LEU A 418 -20.11 10.32 -9.28
N TYR A 419 -19.33 9.44 -9.92
CA TYR A 419 -18.62 8.35 -9.26
C TYR A 419 -17.74 8.86 -8.12
N SER A 420 -16.90 9.86 -8.37
CA SER A 420 -15.94 10.36 -7.38
C SER A 420 -16.63 11.05 -6.20
N ASN A 421 -17.78 11.70 -6.43
CA ASN A 421 -18.63 12.22 -5.37
C ASN A 421 -19.29 11.08 -4.55
N LEU A 422 -19.78 10.02 -5.19
CA LEU A 422 -20.35 8.85 -4.49
C LEU A 422 -19.30 8.08 -3.69
N ALA A 423 -18.08 7.94 -4.21
CA ALA A 423 -16.95 7.34 -3.51
C ALA A 423 -16.55 8.16 -2.27
N TRP A 424 -16.47 9.49 -2.39
CA TRP A 424 -16.29 10.38 -1.24
C TRP A 424 -17.39 10.18 -0.18
N LEU A 425 -18.66 10.15 -0.58
CA LEU A 425 -19.79 9.99 0.35
C LEU A 425 -19.76 8.63 1.07
N PHE A 426 -19.44 7.56 0.35
CA PHE A 426 -19.28 6.21 0.91
C PHE A 426 -18.17 6.15 1.96
N ILE A 427 -17.01 6.77 1.66
CA ILE A 427 -15.86 6.83 2.58
C ILE A 427 -16.15 7.72 3.80
N SER A 428 -16.68 8.93 3.61
CA SER A 428 -17.06 9.83 4.71
C SER A 428 -18.25 9.31 5.53
N PHE A 429 -19.09 8.42 4.97
CA PHE A 429 -20.10 7.69 5.74
C PHE A 429 -19.50 6.59 6.60
N LEU A 430 -18.63 5.73 6.04
CA LEU A 430 -18.08 4.56 6.75
C LEU A 430 -16.99 4.91 7.76
N PHE A 431 -16.10 5.85 7.43
CA PHE A 431 -14.91 6.20 8.22
C PHE A 431 -15.05 7.54 8.94
N ASN A 432 -16.17 8.25 8.77
CA ASN A 432 -16.42 9.59 9.33
C ASN A 432 -15.37 10.66 8.94
N TRP A 433 -14.59 10.42 7.87
CA TRP A 433 -13.56 11.33 7.40
C TRP A 433 -14.10 12.70 7.01
N SER A 434 -13.29 13.73 7.26
CA SER A 434 -13.53 15.11 6.88
C SER A 434 -12.85 15.49 5.56
N ASP A 435 -13.36 16.53 4.89
CA ASP A 435 -12.66 17.21 3.79
C ASP A 435 -12.23 18.63 4.20
N ARG A 436 -12.05 18.86 5.51
CA ARG A 436 -11.78 20.18 6.09
C ARG A 436 -10.52 20.82 5.51
N LEU A 437 -9.49 20.03 5.20
CA LEU A 437 -8.17 20.49 4.77
C LEU A 437 -7.89 20.27 3.27
N ILE A 438 -8.77 19.57 2.54
CA ILE A 438 -8.60 19.20 1.12
C ILE A 438 -9.23 20.26 0.20
N ASP A 439 -8.58 20.58 -0.94
CA ASP A 439 -9.20 21.40 -1.98
C ASP A 439 -10.42 20.68 -2.58
N ARG A 440 -11.63 21.19 -2.28
CA ARG A 440 -12.89 20.58 -2.73
C ARG A 440 -13.06 20.56 -4.25
N THR A 441 -12.30 21.36 -4.99
CA THR A 441 -12.32 21.37 -6.46
C THR A 441 -11.46 20.27 -7.07
N LEU A 442 -10.45 19.76 -6.35
CA LEU A 442 -9.59 18.64 -6.79
C LEU A 442 -9.90 17.31 -6.12
N ARG A 443 -10.60 17.29 -4.98
CA ARG A 443 -11.07 16.09 -4.27
C ARG A 443 -11.61 14.99 -5.20
N GLN A 444 -12.27 15.36 -6.30
CA GLN A 444 -12.77 14.41 -7.31
C GLN A 444 -11.67 13.59 -8.02
N ARG A 445 -10.46 14.12 -8.22
CA ARG A 445 -9.34 13.35 -8.78
C ARG A 445 -8.85 12.26 -7.82
N GLY A 446 -8.71 12.58 -6.54
CA GLY A 446 -8.32 11.60 -5.52
C GLY A 446 -9.27 10.39 -5.46
N PHE A 447 -10.58 10.65 -5.48
CA PHE A 447 -11.63 9.62 -5.53
C PHE A 447 -11.94 9.08 -6.94
N LEU A 448 -11.17 9.47 -7.96
CA LEU A 448 -11.17 8.80 -9.25
C LEU A 448 -10.14 7.65 -9.29
N PHE A 449 -9.08 7.77 -8.46
CA PHE A 449 -7.98 6.81 -8.34
C PHE A 449 -8.22 5.67 -7.30
N SER A 450 -9.43 5.60 -6.74
CA SER A 450 -9.91 4.58 -5.79
C SER A 450 -11.44 4.45 -5.89
N PRO A 451 -12.05 3.26 -5.71
CA PRO A 451 -11.43 1.94 -5.51
C PRO A 451 -10.72 1.32 -6.73
N LEU A 452 -10.00 0.24 -6.45
CA LEU A 452 -9.44 -0.74 -7.38
C LEU A 452 -9.89 -2.17 -7.01
N TYR A 453 -9.56 -3.19 -7.81
CA TYR A 453 -9.86 -4.59 -7.48
C TYR A 453 -9.01 -5.12 -6.32
N ILE A 454 -9.62 -5.48 -5.20
CA ILE A 454 -8.96 -6.05 -4.02
C ILE A 454 -9.50 -7.45 -3.70
N SER A 455 -8.68 -8.32 -3.12
CA SER A 455 -9.13 -9.64 -2.63
C SER A 455 -10.14 -9.53 -1.47
N ALA A 456 -11.15 -10.40 -1.49
CA ALA A 456 -12.05 -10.61 -0.35
C ALA A 456 -11.31 -11.17 0.88
N GLU A 457 -10.29 -12.02 0.72
CA GLU A 457 -9.44 -12.51 1.83
C GLU A 457 -8.59 -11.38 2.41
N ASN A 458 -8.00 -10.50 1.57
CA ASN A 458 -7.25 -9.35 2.06
C ASN A 458 -8.13 -8.39 2.86
N LEU A 459 -9.36 -8.11 2.41
CA LEU A 459 -10.25 -7.27 3.20
C LEU A 459 -10.76 -7.98 4.47
N ASN A 460 -11.04 -9.29 4.41
CA ASN A 460 -11.35 -10.09 5.60
C ASN A 460 -10.21 -10.04 6.63
N TRP A 461 -8.95 -10.00 6.19
CA TRP A 461 -7.81 -9.76 7.08
C TRP A 461 -7.84 -8.34 7.66
N TRP A 462 -8.12 -7.31 6.85
CA TRP A 462 -8.19 -5.93 7.37
C TRP A 462 -9.33 -5.70 8.38
N VAL A 463 -10.56 -6.16 8.09
CA VAL A 463 -11.76 -5.79 8.89
C VAL A 463 -12.38 -6.93 9.72
N GLY A 464 -11.90 -8.16 9.54
CA GLY A 464 -12.44 -9.37 10.17
C GLY A 464 -11.79 -9.74 11.51
N ARG A 465 -12.27 -10.84 12.11
CA ARG A 465 -11.95 -11.24 13.48
C ARG A 465 -10.46 -11.58 13.72
N GLY A 466 -9.79 -12.17 12.74
CA GLY A 466 -8.43 -12.73 12.86
C GLY A 466 -7.35 -11.94 12.13
N GLY A 467 -7.51 -10.62 12.03
CA GLY A 467 -6.54 -9.71 11.43
C GLY A 467 -6.69 -8.30 12.01
N PHE A 468 -6.34 -7.25 11.27
CA PHE A 468 -6.00 -5.92 11.82
C PHE A 468 -7.01 -5.31 12.81
N THR A 469 -8.31 -5.21 12.49
CA THR A 469 -9.30 -4.65 13.46
C THR A 469 -9.60 -5.59 14.64
N GLY A 470 -9.32 -6.89 14.51
CA GLY A 470 -9.48 -7.90 15.56
C GLY A 470 -8.29 -7.94 16.52
N GLU A 471 -7.09 -8.09 15.97
CA GLU A 471 -5.82 -8.17 16.70
C GLU A 471 -5.30 -6.79 17.15
N LYS A 472 -5.84 -5.70 16.59
CA LYS A 472 -5.47 -4.30 16.82
C LYS A 472 -4.03 -3.91 16.42
N CYS A 473 -3.23 -4.84 15.94
CA CYS A 473 -1.82 -4.67 15.59
C CYS A 473 -1.46 -5.54 14.37
N ILE A 474 -0.46 -5.13 13.57
CA ILE A 474 0.13 -5.99 12.52
C ILE A 474 1.25 -6.89 13.05
N LEU A 475 1.90 -6.47 14.15
CA LEU A 475 3.11 -7.07 14.72
C LEU A 475 2.77 -8.26 15.63
N ASN A 476 1.94 -8.02 16.66
CA ASN A 476 1.67 -8.95 17.76
C ASN A 476 0.18 -9.26 17.86
N ARG A 477 -0.19 -10.41 18.44
CA ARG A 477 -1.59 -10.77 18.75
C ARG A 477 -2.17 -9.77 19.75
N ARG A 478 -3.50 -9.62 19.80
CA ARG A 478 -4.12 -8.66 20.72
C ARG A 478 -3.70 -8.83 22.19
N GLU A 479 -3.69 -10.07 22.66
CA GLU A 479 -3.34 -10.42 24.06
C GLU A 479 -1.86 -10.18 24.39
N GLU A 480 -0.98 -10.17 23.39
CA GLU A 480 0.42 -9.76 23.53
C GLU A 480 0.50 -8.23 23.59
N SER A 481 -0.09 -7.56 22.59
CA SER A 481 -0.15 -6.10 22.46
C SER A 481 -0.78 -5.40 23.69
N GLU A 482 -1.75 -6.02 24.37
CA GLU A 482 -2.33 -5.53 25.63
C GLU A 482 -1.43 -5.80 26.86
N ARG A 483 -0.62 -6.87 26.86
CA ARG A 483 0.42 -7.10 27.89
C ARG A 483 1.57 -6.11 27.76
N GLU A 484 2.01 -5.83 26.53
CA GLU A 484 3.06 -4.84 26.26
C GLU A 484 2.71 -3.44 26.81
N GLU A 485 1.45 -3.00 26.62
CA GLU A 485 0.98 -1.72 27.17
C GLU A 485 0.91 -1.71 28.71
N LEU A 486 0.56 -2.85 29.34
CA LEU A 486 0.53 -2.98 30.80
C LEU A 486 1.94 -2.97 31.43
N GLU A 487 2.93 -3.56 30.76
CA GLU A 487 4.34 -3.49 31.16
C GLU A 487 4.89 -2.06 31.06
N ASP A 488 4.62 -1.40 29.92
CA ASP A 488 5.08 -0.05 29.63
C ASP A 488 4.45 0.97 30.59
N ALA A 489 3.14 0.88 30.85
CA ALA A 489 2.43 1.73 31.81
C ALA A 489 2.93 1.53 33.26
N ARG A 490 3.41 0.33 33.62
CA ARG A 490 4.01 0.04 34.93
C ARG A 490 5.49 0.44 35.02
N LYS A 491 6.12 0.83 33.91
CA LYS A 491 7.57 1.05 33.80
C LYS A 491 8.38 -0.15 34.30
N THR A 492 7.89 -1.37 34.01
CA THR A 492 8.57 -2.60 34.39
C THR A 492 9.95 -2.66 33.74
N ALA A 493 10.99 -2.98 34.51
CA ALA A 493 12.33 -3.22 33.96
C ALA A 493 12.29 -4.44 33.03
N LYS A 494 12.70 -4.24 31.77
CA LYS A 494 12.69 -5.26 30.72
C LYS A 494 14.07 -5.91 30.61
N ASP A 495 14.12 -7.22 30.39
CA ASP A 495 15.34 -7.92 30.02
C ASP A 495 15.70 -7.58 28.56
N PRO A 496 16.93 -7.10 28.26
CA PRO A 496 17.37 -6.82 26.89
C PRO A 496 17.22 -8.01 25.93
N GLY A 497 17.46 -9.24 26.39
CA GLY A 497 17.32 -10.44 25.54
C GLY A 497 15.87 -10.72 25.16
N VAL A 498 14.94 -10.47 26.08
CA VAL A 498 13.50 -10.58 25.81
C VAL A 498 13.03 -9.48 24.85
N ILE A 499 13.61 -8.26 24.94
CA ILE A 499 13.35 -7.20 23.96
C ILE A 499 13.85 -7.61 22.57
N GLU A 500 15.06 -8.16 22.45
CA GLU A 500 15.64 -8.59 21.15
C GLU A 500 14.87 -9.78 20.53
N GLU A 501 14.38 -10.71 21.36
CA GLU A 501 13.48 -11.79 20.93
C GLU A 501 12.13 -11.23 20.44
N GLN A 502 11.53 -10.28 21.17
CA GLN A 502 10.23 -9.66 20.82
C GLN A 502 10.30 -8.55 19.76
N ALA A 503 11.50 -8.06 19.43
CA ALA A 503 11.69 -7.01 18.42
C ALA A 503 11.20 -7.49 17.05
N TRP A 504 10.42 -6.66 16.36
CA TRP A 504 9.94 -6.97 15.01
C TRP A 504 11.04 -6.79 13.96
N PHE A 505 11.90 -5.79 14.18
CA PHE A 505 13.02 -5.42 13.30
C PHE A 505 14.36 -5.90 13.87
N ASP A 506 15.24 -6.43 13.02
CA ASP A 506 16.64 -6.73 13.36
C ASP A 506 17.61 -5.64 12.88
N ALA A 507 18.90 -5.81 13.17
CA ALA A 507 19.98 -4.86 12.88
C ALA A 507 20.11 -4.44 11.39
N ARG A 508 19.50 -5.16 10.45
CA ARG A 508 19.47 -4.79 9.02
C ARG A 508 18.48 -3.66 8.70
N ALA A 509 17.45 -3.46 9.53
CA ALA A 509 16.32 -2.59 9.20
C ALA A 509 16.76 -1.16 8.80
N PRO A 510 16.19 -0.60 7.72
CA PRO A 510 16.61 0.72 7.24
C PRO A 510 16.13 1.80 8.21
N PRO A 511 16.74 3.00 8.19
CA PRO A 511 16.20 4.15 8.90
C PRO A 511 14.73 4.39 8.53
N MET A 512 13.89 4.71 9.51
CA MET A 512 12.46 4.96 9.30
C MET A 512 12.05 6.35 9.78
N ALA A 513 11.15 6.98 9.05
CA ALA A 513 10.58 8.28 9.37
C ALA A 513 9.06 8.24 9.33
N PHE A 514 8.38 8.93 10.26
CA PHE A 514 6.94 8.74 10.48
C PHE A 514 6.17 10.07 10.48
N TRP A 515 5.11 10.16 9.67
CA TRP A 515 4.16 11.26 9.65
C TRP A 515 2.77 10.76 10.07
N VAL A 516 2.30 11.24 11.22
CA VAL A 516 1.09 10.80 11.92
C VAL A 516 0.08 11.94 11.98
N GLY A 517 -1.17 11.70 11.54
CA GLY A 517 -2.27 12.61 11.81
C GLY A 517 -2.83 12.40 13.21
N GLY A 518 -2.94 13.45 14.03
CA GLY A 518 -3.54 13.35 15.37
C GLY A 518 -5.07 13.15 15.33
N SER A 519 -5.69 13.43 14.18
CA SER A 519 -7.10 13.16 13.91
C SER A 519 -7.32 11.88 13.07
N ASP A 520 -6.28 11.07 12.82
CA ASP A 520 -6.42 9.77 12.14
C ASP A 520 -7.04 8.73 13.07
N TYR A 521 -8.35 8.52 12.90
CA TYR A 521 -9.07 7.50 13.66
C TYR A 521 -8.99 6.09 13.05
N LEU A 522 -8.38 5.91 11.87
CA LEU A 522 -8.21 4.60 11.24
C LEU A 522 -6.92 3.91 11.70
N CYS A 523 -5.84 4.66 11.90
CA CYS A 523 -4.53 4.14 12.30
C CYS A 523 -3.98 4.88 13.53
N ASP A 524 -3.74 4.16 14.64
CA ASP A 524 -3.15 4.73 15.86
C ASP A 524 -1.62 4.86 15.69
N GLY A 525 -1.21 5.85 14.90
CA GLY A 525 0.21 6.18 14.70
C GLY A 525 0.90 6.62 15.99
N LEU A 526 0.17 7.18 16.96
CA LEU A 526 0.72 7.58 18.26
C LEU A 526 1.10 6.36 19.11
N ARG A 527 0.35 5.24 19.02
CA ARG A 527 0.74 3.95 19.62
C ARG A 527 1.99 3.36 18.99
N LEU A 528 2.18 3.54 17.68
CA LEU A 528 3.45 3.16 17.05
C LEU A 528 4.61 3.98 17.59
N LEU A 529 4.49 5.31 17.66
CA LEU A 529 5.55 6.17 18.23
C LEU A 529 5.88 5.77 19.68
N ARG A 530 4.87 5.53 20.53
CA ARG A 530 5.08 5.04 21.91
C ARG A 530 5.81 3.69 21.97
N ARG A 531 5.57 2.75 21.04
CA ARG A 531 6.34 1.48 20.98
C ARG A 531 7.84 1.74 20.80
N LEU A 532 8.18 2.68 19.91
CA LEU A 532 9.56 3.03 19.59
C LEU A 532 10.23 3.78 20.75
N GLU A 533 9.53 4.76 21.34
CA GLU A 533 9.96 5.51 22.53
C GLU A 533 10.19 4.58 23.74
N ASN A 534 9.37 3.55 23.91
CA ASN A 534 9.50 2.54 24.98
C ASN A 534 10.57 1.46 24.68
N GLY A 535 11.39 1.65 23.65
CA GLY A 535 12.56 0.82 23.34
C GLY A 535 12.25 -0.60 22.86
N ARG A 536 11.03 -0.88 22.38
CA ARG A 536 10.62 -2.23 21.94
C ARG A 536 11.14 -2.66 20.57
N GLU A 537 11.83 -1.76 19.86
CA GLU A 537 12.48 -2.02 18.57
C GLU A 537 13.94 -1.51 18.63
N PRO A 538 14.83 -2.17 19.40
CA PRO A 538 16.15 -1.63 19.77
C PRO A 538 17.09 -1.43 18.57
N HIS A 539 16.85 -2.11 17.46
CA HIS A 539 17.63 -1.99 16.23
C HIS A 539 17.12 -0.87 15.30
N LEU A 540 15.90 -0.35 15.51
CA LEU A 540 15.25 0.54 14.55
C LEU A 540 15.73 1.98 14.70
N LYS A 541 16.39 2.50 13.67
CA LYS A 541 16.87 3.88 13.60
C LYS A 541 15.74 4.81 13.16
N VAL A 542 15.11 5.48 14.12
CA VAL A 542 14.11 6.53 13.84
C VAL A 542 14.81 7.79 13.35
N ALA A 543 14.66 8.11 12.06
CA ALA A 543 15.31 9.22 11.38
C ALA A 543 14.55 10.55 11.54
N HIS A 544 13.22 10.51 11.65
CA HIS A 544 12.36 11.69 11.83
C HIS A 544 10.98 11.27 12.35
N THR A 545 10.34 12.11 13.15
CA THR A 545 8.94 11.94 13.59
C THR A 545 8.19 13.25 13.47
N ARG A 546 6.97 13.17 12.95
CA ARG A 546 6.06 14.31 12.81
C ARG A 546 4.65 13.90 13.20
N VAL A 547 4.08 14.60 14.18
CA VAL A 547 2.64 14.57 14.46
C VAL A 547 2.04 15.86 13.91
N ILE A 548 0.87 15.76 13.26
CA ILE A 548 0.09 16.88 12.76
C ILE A 548 -1.34 16.72 13.29
N GLU A 549 -1.66 17.44 14.37
CA GLU A 549 -2.88 17.21 15.16
C GLU A 549 -4.17 17.33 14.33
N GLU A 550 -4.19 18.25 13.35
CA GLU A 550 -5.38 18.52 12.54
C GLU A 550 -5.63 17.52 11.39
N TYR A 551 -4.67 16.66 11.08
CA TYR A 551 -4.72 15.79 9.90
C TYR A 551 -5.54 14.52 10.14
N ASP A 552 -6.52 14.31 9.26
CA ASP A 552 -7.26 13.05 9.07
C ASP A 552 -6.43 12.08 8.21
N HIS A 553 -6.86 10.83 8.05
CA HIS A 553 -6.04 9.72 7.51
C HIS A 553 -5.37 10.01 6.14
N VAL A 554 -6.03 10.76 5.25
CA VAL A 554 -5.54 11.09 3.90
C VAL A 554 -4.92 12.48 3.77
N ASP A 555 -4.99 13.33 4.82
CA ASP A 555 -4.50 14.71 4.75
C ASP A 555 -2.97 14.75 4.53
N VAL A 556 -2.24 13.73 4.99
CA VAL A 556 -0.79 13.52 4.74
C VAL A 556 -0.39 13.47 3.25
N ILE A 557 -1.35 13.26 2.34
CA ILE A 557 -1.12 13.30 0.88
C ILE A 557 -2.03 14.29 0.13
N TRP A 558 -3.15 14.73 0.72
CA TRP A 558 -4.20 15.49 0.01
C TRP A 558 -4.59 16.84 0.62
N ALA A 559 -4.12 17.20 1.81
CA ALA A 559 -4.37 18.53 2.37
C ALA A 559 -3.69 19.63 1.55
N VAL A 560 -4.26 20.84 1.58
CA VAL A 560 -3.71 22.02 0.88
C VAL A 560 -2.31 22.41 1.38
N ASP A 561 -1.99 22.11 2.64
CA ASP A 561 -0.68 22.32 3.26
C ASP A 561 0.21 21.04 3.29
N ALA A 562 -0.18 19.95 2.62
CA ALA A 562 0.55 18.68 2.67
C ALA A 562 1.97 18.77 2.10
N VAL A 563 2.19 19.57 1.05
CA VAL A 563 3.55 19.82 0.52
C VAL A 563 4.41 20.57 1.53
N GLU A 564 3.84 21.52 2.28
CA GLU A 564 4.55 22.29 3.29
C GLU A 564 4.90 21.44 4.53
N LYS A 565 3.90 20.74 5.10
CA LYS A 565 4.04 20.00 6.36
C LYS A 565 4.60 18.58 6.22
N VAL A 566 4.53 17.97 5.04
CA VAL A 566 4.97 16.58 4.79
C VAL A 566 5.95 16.52 3.62
N GLY A 567 5.61 17.13 2.48
CA GLY A 567 6.43 17.07 1.26
C GLY A 567 7.87 17.57 1.45
N ARG A 568 8.03 18.77 2.03
CA ARG A 568 9.35 19.36 2.37
C ARG A 568 10.15 18.46 3.32
N GLU A 569 9.53 17.95 4.38
CA GLU A 569 10.20 17.08 5.35
C GLU A 569 10.62 15.73 4.73
N VAL A 570 9.74 15.09 3.96
CA VAL A 570 10.04 13.81 3.26
C VAL A 570 11.16 14.00 2.23
N ARG A 571 11.13 15.10 1.45
CA ARG A 571 12.20 15.47 0.51
C ARG A 571 13.55 15.55 1.24
N ASP A 572 13.60 16.23 2.38
CA ASP A 572 14.85 16.45 3.12
C ASP A 572 15.34 15.21 3.84
N VAL A 573 14.44 14.40 4.40
CA VAL A 573 14.77 13.13 5.06
C VAL A 573 15.37 12.14 4.06
N ILE A 574 14.80 12.03 2.86
CA ILE A 574 15.36 11.18 1.78
C ILE A 574 16.75 11.68 1.38
N TRP A 575 16.96 12.99 1.18
CA TRP A 575 18.27 13.49 0.73
C TRP A 575 19.37 13.23 1.77
N LYS A 576 19.03 13.41 3.06
CA LYS A 576 19.93 13.13 4.19
C LYS A 576 20.26 11.65 4.34
N SER A 577 19.41 10.72 3.88
CA SER A 577 19.64 9.27 3.97
C SER A 577 20.51 8.69 2.85
N VAL A 578 20.70 9.40 1.74
CA VAL A 578 21.56 8.94 0.64
C VAL A 578 23.03 8.88 1.10
N ASP A 579 23.77 7.84 0.74
CA ASP A 579 25.21 7.74 1.05
C ASP A 579 26.01 8.86 0.34
N GLU A 580 27.03 9.45 0.99
CA GLU A 580 27.66 10.69 0.49
C GLU A 580 28.31 10.55 -0.89
N GLY A 581 28.97 9.42 -1.16
CA GLY A 581 29.51 9.11 -2.49
C GLY A 581 28.44 8.95 -3.58
N VAL A 582 27.21 8.60 -3.20
CA VAL A 582 26.06 8.55 -4.11
C VAL A 582 25.47 9.95 -4.31
N ARG A 583 25.37 10.78 -3.25
CA ARG A 583 24.96 12.20 -3.37
C ARG A 583 25.86 12.96 -4.34
N GLY A 584 27.18 12.79 -4.24
CA GLY A 584 28.15 13.44 -5.13
C GLY A 584 28.08 13.02 -6.61
N GLY A 585 27.39 11.91 -6.92
CA GLY A 585 27.11 11.46 -8.29
C GLY A 585 25.70 11.83 -8.80
N CYS A 586 24.86 12.42 -7.94
CA CYS A 586 23.50 12.84 -8.23
C CYS A 586 23.40 14.35 -8.43
N ARG A 587 22.40 14.79 -9.20
CA ARG A 587 21.98 16.19 -9.21
C ARG A 587 21.42 16.56 -7.84
N GLU A 588 21.85 17.70 -7.31
CA GLU A 588 21.40 18.18 -6.00
C GLU A 588 19.89 18.48 -5.98
N VAL A 589 19.24 18.04 -4.90
CA VAL A 589 17.81 18.29 -4.64
C VAL A 589 17.63 19.76 -4.23
N ARG A 590 16.64 20.44 -4.83
CA ARG A 590 16.31 21.83 -4.50
C ARG A 590 15.73 21.91 -3.08
N ILE A 591 16.55 22.36 -2.14
CA ILE A 591 16.20 22.48 -0.71
C ILE A 591 15.40 23.76 -0.41
N ASP A 592 15.70 24.87 -1.09
CA ASP A 592 15.10 26.18 -0.81
C ASP A 592 14.02 26.61 -1.82
N GLY A 593 13.05 27.41 -1.35
CA GLY A 593 12.02 28.10 -2.15
C GLY A 593 10.59 27.66 -1.89
#